data_AF-A0A8J7TP94-F1
#
_entry.id   AF-A0A8J7TP94-F1
#
_cell.length_a   1.000
_cell.length_b   1.000
_cell.length_c   1.000
_cell.angle_alpha   90.00
_cell.angle_beta   90.00
_cell.angle_gamma   90.00
#
_symmetry.space_group_name_H-M   'P 1'
#
loop_
_entity.id
_entity.type
_entity.pdbx_description
1 polymer ?
#
loop_
_entity_poly.entity_id
_entity_poly.type
_entity_poly.pdbx_seq_one_letter_code
_entity_poly.pdbx_strand_id
1 'polypeptide(L)'
;MYSTKNSFYAALALAALATASTKPALAQAEELFLLQDSKPMVTRAGAWHTWNHHLNLKPGQEKAKLLLRLTNGAEGRPKASDIKVSLAGKPYAGLKDFDSNGIWESNLTGKVAAGNTLITVQAFGPSGAWVNMKVHIERPVIAAVQPQPLGVGEDITIAGNSFGEAKEAVRVNLGGKQFKPLNVSSKQIQFKLPGKIAAGSQSLTVSVNAVASAPFNVQVRATPKITNIDMLSSPPQHPVILSGSGFSANAAENEVKFGDYKAQIVSASPSSITCLVPDMPFPKWHVPLKVSTHGLTSAEKIFFNVDMRIIPNEGIPIPN
;
A
#
# COMPACT_ATOMS: atom_id res chain seq x y z
N MET A 1 -46.43 13.05 21.66
CA MET A 1 -45.34 13.25 22.63
C MET A 1 -44.38 12.09 22.46
N TYR A 2 -43.31 12.22 21.65
CA TYR A 2 -41.93 12.54 22.09
C TYR A 2 -41.55 11.76 23.37
N SER A 3 -40.49 10.95 23.46
CA SER A 3 -39.12 11.22 23.01
C SER A 3 -38.20 9.97 23.15
N THR A 4 -37.31 9.82 22.17
CA THR A 4 -35.90 9.32 22.26
C THR A 4 -35.58 7.95 22.86
N LYS A 5 -35.37 6.97 21.99
CA LYS A 5 -34.32 5.94 22.14
C LYS A 5 -33.39 6.00 20.92
N ASN A 6 -32.45 6.93 20.96
CA ASN A 6 -31.32 6.97 20.04
C ASN A 6 -30.05 7.03 20.91
N SER A 7 -28.95 6.48 20.39
CA SER A 7 -27.58 6.57 20.94
C SER A 7 -27.12 5.44 21.87
N PHE A 8 -26.99 4.20 21.37
CA PHE A 8 -26.01 3.25 21.95
C PHE A 8 -25.22 2.39 20.94
N TYR A 9 -25.38 2.60 19.62
CA TYR A 9 -24.64 1.82 18.60
C TYR A 9 -23.50 2.58 17.90
N ALA A 10 -22.99 3.67 18.49
CA ALA A 10 -21.88 4.45 17.91
C ALA A 10 -20.53 4.32 18.65
N ALA A 11 -20.43 3.51 19.71
CA ALA A 11 -19.24 3.45 20.55
C ALA A 11 -18.47 2.10 20.56
N LEU A 12 -18.82 1.15 19.67
CA LEU A 12 -18.20 -0.18 19.66
C LEU A 12 -17.43 -0.56 18.39
N ALA A 13 -17.10 0.42 17.53
CA ALA A 13 -16.28 0.19 16.33
C ALA A 13 -14.83 0.70 16.43
N LEU A 14 -14.39 1.22 17.59
CA LEU A 14 -13.03 1.77 17.76
C LEU A 14 -12.16 1.05 18.81
N ALA A 15 -12.62 -0.07 19.38
CA ALA A 15 -11.96 -0.72 20.51
C ALA A 15 -11.66 -2.23 20.30
N ALA A 16 -11.58 -2.71 19.06
CA ALA A 16 -11.37 -4.14 18.77
C ALA A 16 -10.09 -4.44 17.97
N LEU A 17 -9.00 -3.72 18.23
CA LEU A 17 -7.64 -4.05 17.73
C LEU A 17 -6.63 -3.88 18.88
N ALA A 18 -6.85 -4.60 19.98
CA ALA A 18 -5.94 -4.57 21.12
C ALA A 18 -5.86 -5.90 21.87
N THR A 19 -5.83 -7.04 21.18
CA THR A 19 -5.43 -8.31 21.80
C THR A 19 -4.83 -9.28 20.78
N ALA A 20 -3.53 -9.15 20.50
CA ALA A 20 -2.71 -10.28 20.08
C ALA A 20 -1.21 -10.07 20.38
N SER A 21 -0.70 -10.97 21.20
CA SER A 21 0.71 -11.28 21.49
C SER A 21 1.51 -10.35 22.42
N THR A 22 1.71 -10.85 23.63
CA THR A 22 2.72 -10.44 24.59
C THR A 22 4.10 -10.93 24.16
N LYS A 23 5.00 -9.99 23.82
CA LYS A 23 6.43 -10.10 24.12
C LYS A 23 6.96 -8.68 24.43
N PRO A 24 7.28 -8.35 25.69
CA PRO A 24 7.94 -7.09 25.99
C PRO A 24 9.44 -7.25 25.76
N ALA A 25 9.99 -6.52 24.77
CA ALA A 25 11.39 -6.06 24.65
C ALA A 25 11.80 -5.93 23.17
N LEU A 26 11.51 -4.76 22.60
CA LEU A 26 12.33 -4.00 21.63
C LEU A 26 11.42 -2.93 21.04
N ALA A 27 11.65 -1.68 21.45
CA ALA A 27 11.14 -0.55 20.70
C ALA A 27 11.65 -0.67 19.25
N GLN A 28 10.71 -0.94 18.34
CA GLN A 28 10.70 -0.53 16.94
C GLN A 28 12.07 -0.44 16.26
N ALA A 29 12.55 -1.57 15.73
CA ALA A 29 13.61 -1.55 14.73
C ALA A 29 13.08 -0.82 13.49
N GLU A 30 13.59 0.38 13.22
CA GLU A 30 13.62 0.94 11.88
C GLU A 30 14.14 -0.17 10.95
N GLU A 31 13.39 -0.55 9.93
CA GLU A 31 13.78 -1.65 9.04
C GLU A 31 14.92 -1.15 8.14
N LEU A 32 16.14 -1.17 8.69
CA LEU A 32 17.36 -0.78 8.02
C LEU A 32 17.73 -1.86 7.00
N PHE A 33 17.59 -1.53 5.72
CA PHE A 33 17.95 -2.40 4.63
C PHE A 33 19.43 -2.20 4.27
N LEU A 34 20.17 -3.31 4.13
CA LEU A 34 21.55 -3.29 3.68
C LEU A 34 21.63 -2.87 2.21
N LEU A 35 22.09 -1.64 1.97
CA LEU A 35 22.28 -1.08 0.65
C LEU A 35 23.62 -1.53 0.03
N GLN A 36 24.67 -1.59 0.85
CA GLN A 36 26.01 -1.97 0.41
C GLN A 36 26.79 -2.62 1.55
N ASP A 37 27.53 -3.68 1.23
CA ASP A 37 28.48 -4.33 2.13
C ASP A 37 29.84 -4.39 1.45
N SER A 38 30.89 -4.02 2.16
CA SER A 38 32.25 -4.17 1.66
C SER A 38 32.71 -5.61 1.82
N LYS A 39 33.54 -6.09 0.89
CA LYS A 39 34.39 -7.25 1.21
C LYS A 39 35.22 -6.93 2.47
N PRO A 40 35.57 -7.95 3.27
CA PRO A 40 36.50 -7.79 4.38
C PRO A 40 37.77 -7.04 3.95
N MET A 41 38.03 -5.89 4.58
CA MET A 41 39.27 -5.14 4.40
C MET A 41 40.28 -5.66 5.40
N VAL A 42 41.37 -6.25 4.91
CA VAL A 42 42.36 -6.92 5.77
C VAL A 42 43.71 -6.24 5.61
N THR A 43 44.29 -5.80 6.74
CA THR A 43 45.62 -5.18 6.74
C THR A 43 46.73 -6.22 6.76
N ARG A 44 47.90 -5.82 6.26
CA ARG A 44 49.18 -6.52 6.44
C ARG A 44 50.05 -5.71 7.42
N ALA A 45 50.92 -6.40 8.14
CA ALA A 45 51.76 -5.79 9.16
C ALA A 45 52.62 -4.64 8.59
N GLY A 46 52.64 -3.52 9.30
CA GLY A 46 53.60 -2.43 9.06
C GLY A 46 53.31 -1.53 7.86
N ALA A 47 52.14 -1.64 7.21
CA ALA A 47 51.79 -0.80 6.07
C ALA A 47 50.36 -0.27 6.10
N TRP A 48 50.17 0.94 5.57
CA TRP A 48 48.84 1.50 5.30
C TRP A 48 48.22 0.81 4.09
N HIS A 49 46.96 0.45 4.22
CA HIS A 49 46.15 -0.11 3.15
C HIS A 49 44.99 0.83 2.85
N THR A 50 44.61 0.94 1.58
CA THR A 50 43.55 1.85 1.12
C THR A 50 42.52 1.07 0.31
N TRP A 51 41.26 1.24 0.63
CA TRP A 51 40.12 0.67 -0.09
C TRP A 51 39.17 1.77 -0.52
N ASN A 52 38.83 1.78 -1.80
CA ASN A 52 37.89 2.71 -2.41
C ASN A 52 36.56 2.00 -2.63
N HIS A 53 35.50 2.58 -2.09
CA HIS A 53 34.14 2.10 -2.24
C HIS A 53 33.28 3.17 -2.92
N HIS A 54 32.57 2.77 -3.96
CA HIS A 54 31.67 3.64 -4.71
C HIS A 54 30.25 3.42 -4.25
N LEU A 55 29.71 4.36 -3.49
CA LEU A 55 28.31 4.39 -3.08
C LEU A 55 27.49 5.03 -4.20
N ASN A 56 26.67 4.23 -4.88
CA ASN A 56 25.82 4.69 -5.98
C ASN A 56 24.38 4.85 -5.50
N LEU A 57 23.92 6.09 -5.33
CA LEU A 57 22.56 6.41 -4.91
C LEU A 57 21.69 6.77 -6.12
N LYS A 58 20.48 6.20 -6.18
CA LYS A 58 19.47 6.65 -7.14
C LYS A 58 18.95 8.03 -6.73
N PRO A 59 18.52 8.88 -7.69
CA PRO A 59 17.87 10.14 -7.36
C PRO A 59 16.74 9.97 -6.35
N GLY A 60 16.80 10.69 -5.24
CA GLY A 60 15.89 10.62 -4.11
C GLY A 60 16.47 9.88 -2.91
N GLN A 61 17.29 8.84 -3.09
CA GLN A 61 17.79 8.02 -1.98
C GLN A 61 18.68 8.80 -1.02
N GLU A 62 19.34 9.86 -1.50
CA GLU A 62 20.13 10.78 -0.68
C GLU A 62 19.31 11.50 0.41
N LYS A 63 17.98 11.56 0.23
CA LYS A 63 17.03 12.16 1.18
C LYS A 63 16.43 11.14 2.14
N ALA A 64 16.62 9.84 1.91
CA ALA A 64 16.22 8.79 2.84
C ALA A 64 17.22 8.69 4.00
N LYS A 65 16.81 8.08 5.12
CA LYS A 65 17.72 7.83 6.25
C LYS A 65 18.81 6.85 5.81
N LEU A 66 20.04 7.35 5.72
CA LEU A 66 21.22 6.62 5.25
C LEU A 66 22.24 6.51 6.37
N LEU A 67 22.62 5.30 6.75
CA LEU A 67 23.58 5.04 7.82
C LEU A 67 24.81 4.34 7.26
N LEU A 68 25.97 4.96 7.41
CA LEU A 68 27.26 4.33 7.16
C LEU A 68 27.82 3.80 8.46
N ARG A 69 28.10 2.51 8.51
CA ARG A 69 28.67 1.82 9.66
C ARG A 69 30.00 1.18 9.27
N LEU A 70 31.04 1.41 10.07
CA LEU A 70 32.26 0.62 10.04
C LEU A 70 32.42 -0.18 11.32
N THR A 71 32.95 -1.39 11.17
CA THR A 71 33.33 -2.28 12.26
C THR A 71 34.83 -2.53 12.18
N ASN A 72 35.55 -2.28 13.27
CA ASN A 72 36.98 -2.49 13.45
C ASN A 72 37.20 -3.69 14.38
N GLY A 73 37.49 -4.85 13.77
CA GLY A 73 37.60 -6.14 14.43
C GLY A 73 36.24 -6.72 14.86
N ALA A 74 36.01 -7.97 14.50
CA ALA A 74 34.92 -8.81 14.96
C ALA A 74 35.25 -10.28 14.64
N GLU A 75 34.47 -11.23 15.17
CA GLU A 75 34.64 -12.68 14.92
C GLU A 75 36.04 -13.21 15.31
N GLY A 76 36.62 -12.71 16.40
CA GLY A 76 37.95 -13.13 16.87
C GLY A 76 39.13 -12.58 16.06
N ARG A 77 38.88 -11.74 15.06
CA ARG A 77 39.94 -11.09 14.27
C ARG A 77 40.50 -9.84 14.97
N PRO A 78 41.81 -9.55 14.83
CA PRO A 78 42.40 -8.39 15.47
C PRO A 78 41.85 -7.07 14.90
N LYS A 79 41.90 -6.02 15.73
CA LYS A 79 41.53 -4.66 15.34
C LYS A 79 42.68 -3.98 14.60
N ALA A 80 42.36 -3.09 13.68
CA ALA A 80 43.31 -2.15 13.11
C ALA A 80 43.74 -1.15 14.20
N SER A 81 45.03 -0.80 14.18
CA SER A 81 45.66 0.14 15.10
C SER A 81 45.40 1.60 14.75
N ASP A 82 45.06 1.89 13.49
CA ASP A 82 44.57 3.20 13.05
C ASP A 82 43.63 3.04 11.84
N ILE A 83 42.65 3.93 11.71
CA ILE A 83 41.67 3.98 10.64
C ILE A 83 41.44 5.44 10.24
N LYS A 84 41.38 5.69 8.93
CA LYS A 84 40.97 6.98 8.34
C LYS A 84 39.86 6.73 7.32
N VAL A 85 38.77 7.46 7.48
CA VAL A 85 37.63 7.42 6.56
C VAL A 85 37.52 8.79 5.89
N SER A 86 37.48 8.78 4.56
CA SER A 86 37.22 9.97 3.75
C SER A 86 35.96 9.80 2.93
N LEU A 87 35.18 10.88 2.84
CA LEU A 87 33.94 10.96 2.06
C LEU A 87 34.12 12.02 0.98
N ALA A 88 33.96 11.63 -0.29
CA ALA A 88 34.21 12.49 -1.45
C ALA A 88 35.59 13.18 -1.40
N GLY A 89 36.62 12.44 -0.96
CA GLY A 89 38.01 12.92 -0.84
C GLY A 89 38.29 13.81 0.37
N LYS A 90 37.28 14.11 1.21
CA LYS A 90 37.44 14.91 2.43
C LYS A 90 37.53 14.01 3.66
N PRO A 91 38.40 14.31 4.66
CA PRO A 91 38.39 13.59 5.93
C PRO A 91 37.00 13.61 6.57
N TYR A 92 36.55 12.45 7.06
CA TYR A 92 35.21 12.30 7.60
C TYR A 92 35.19 11.67 8.99
N ALA A 93 36.00 10.63 9.23
CA ALA A 93 36.17 10.02 10.55
C ALA A 93 37.55 9.37 10.69
N GLY A 94 37.96 9.11 11.92
CA GLY A 94 39.16 8.35 12.25
C GLY A 94 38.94 7.37 13.41
N LEU A 95 40.00 6.65 13.81
CA LEU A 95 39.90 5.62 14.85
C LEU A 95 39.30 6.14 16.18
N LYS A 96 39.56 7.39 16.54
CA LYS A 96 39.03 8.03 17.76
C LYS A 96 37.50 8.12 17.81
N ASP A 97 36.83 8.03 16.66
CA ASP A 97 35.37 8.15 16.56
C ASP A 97 34.69 6.79 16.76
N PHE A 98 35.45 5.69 16.78
CA PHE A 98 34.93 4.36 17.06
C PHE A 98 34.68 4.18 18.56
N ASP A 99 33.60 3.49 18.89
CA ASP A 99 33.27 3.13 20.27
C ASP A 99 34.22 2.03 20.82
N SER A 100 34.04 1.68 22.10
CA SER A 100 34.83 0.63 22.76
C SER A 100 34.69 -0.75 22.09
N ASN A 101 33.56 -1.00 21.43
CA ASN A 101 33.30 -2.23 20.68
C ASN A 101 33.98 -2.22 19.30
N GLY A 102 34.56 -1.09 18.88
CA GLY A 102 35.13 -0.93 17.54
C GLY A 102 34.07 -0.69 16.48
N ILE A 103 32.94 -0.08 16.83
CA ILE A 103 31.89 0.32 15.88
C ILE A 103 31.91 1.83 15.75
N TRP A 104 31.85 2.31 14.51
CA TRP A 104 31.56 3.69 14.18
C TRP A 104 30.36 3.74 13.25
N GLU A 105 29.42 4.63 13.53
CA GLU A 105 28.24 4.83 12.69
C GLU A 105 27.98 6.32 12.47
N SER A 106 27.55 6.67 11.25
CA SER A 106 27.27 8.05 10.88
C SER A 106 26.10 8.15 9.91
N ASN A 107 25.24 9.16 10.16
CA ASN A 107 24.15 9.51 9.26
C ASN A 107 24.70 10.27 8.03
N LEU A 108 24.47 9.73 6.83
CA LEU A 108 24.84 10.29 5.54
C LEU A 108 23.70 11.03 4.82
N THR A 109 22.47 11.03 5.36
CA THR A 109 21.32 11.69 4.74
C THR A 109 21.61 13.15 4.44
N GLY A 110 21.43 13.55 3.19
CA GLY A 110 21.72 14.90 2.69
C GLY A 110 23.20 15.29 2.64
N LYS A 111 24.12 14.46 3.15
CA LYS A 111 25.58 14.70 3.12
C LYS A 111 26.25 14.17 1.86
N VAL A 112 25.58 13.25 1.18
CA VAL A 112 25.98 12.68 -0.11
C VAL A 112 24.92 13.02 -1.15
N ALA A 113 25.32 13.17 -2.41
CA ALA A 113 24.40 13.44 -3.51
C ALA A 113 23.95 12.14 -4.19
N ALA A 114 22.87 12.23 -4.97
CA ALA A 114 22.53 11.19 -5.94
C ALA A 114 23.70 10.96 -6.91
N GLY A 115 23.84 9.72 -7.38
CA GLY A 115 24.96 9.28 -8.19
C GLY A 115 26.08 8.65 -7.36
N ASN A 116 27.31 8.70 -7.89
CA ASN A 116 28.47 8.03 -7.31
C ASN A 116 29.16 8.93 -6.28
N THR A 117 29.28 8.45 -5.05
CA THR A 117 30.12 9.05 -4.01
C THR A 117 31.25 8.10 -3.65
N LEU A 118 32.49 8.57 -3.73
CA LEU A 118 33.66 7.82 -3.27
C LEU A 118 33.77 7.87 -1.75
N ILE A 119 33.81 6.69 -1.13
CA ILE A 119 34.17 6.48 0.27
C ILE A 119 35.52 5.78 0.28
N THR A 120 36.52 6.39 0.90
CA THR A 120 37.85 5.81 1.04
C THR A 120 38.07 5.42 2.49
N VAL A 121 38.36 4.14 2.71
CA VAL A 121 38.75 3.61 4.02
C VAL A 121 40.23 3.27 3.96
N GLN A 122 41.00 3.81 4.89
CA GLN A 122 42.40 3.45 5.07
C GLN A 122 42.58 2.85 6.47
N ALA A 123 43.37 1.80 6.57
CA ALA A 123 43.66 1.19 7.86
C ALA A 123 45.14 0.76 7.96
N PHE A 124 45.66 0.83 9.17
CA PHE A 124 46.98 0.37 9.57
C PHE A 124 46.85 -0.54 10.78
N GLY A 125 47.59 -1.64 10.83
CA GLY A 125 47.50 -2.57 11.95
C GLY A 125 48.32 -3.85 11.77
N PRO A 126 48.17 -4.80 12.70
CA PRO A 126 48.82 -6.10 12.59
C PRO A 126 48.26 -6.91 11.42
N SER A 127 49.04 -7.89 10.95
CA SER A 127 48.60 -8.81 9.91
C SER A 127 47.29 -9.49 10.31
N GLY A 128 46.30 -9.47 9.41
CA GLY A 128 44.99 -10.06 9.66
C GLY A 128 44.00 -9.14 10.37
N ALA A 129 44.39 -7.90 10.73
CA ALA A 129 43.43 -6.94 11.26
C ALA A 129 42.34 -6.64 10.25
N TRP A 130 41.10 -6.61 10.72
CA TRP A 130 39.93 -6.63 9.85
C TRP A 130 39.02 -5.43 10.08
N VAL A 131 38.62 -4.80 8.97
CA VAL A 131 37.62 -3.74 8.93
C VAL A 131 36.52 -4.12 7.94
N ASN A 132 35.26 -3.81 8.26
CA ASN A 132 34.13 -3.96 7.36
C ASN A 132 33.29 -2.69 7.34
N MET A 133 32.74 -2.37 6.18
CA MET A 133 31.89 -1.21 5.96
C MET A 133 30.53 -1.68 5.45
N LYS A 134 29.45 -1.19 6.08
CA LYS A 134 28.08 -1.39 5.64
C LYS A 134 27.37 -0.05 5.49
N VAL A 135 26.59 0.08 4.43
CA VAL A 135 25.66 1.20 4.24
C VAL A 135 24.25 0.65 4.34
N HIS A 136 23.46 1.20 5.25
CA HIS A 136 22.05 0.88 5.42
C HIS A 136 21.18 2.04 4.97
N ILE A 137 19.98 1.72 4.52
CA ILE A 137 18.94 2.67 4.17
C ILE A 137 17.64 2.25 4.84
N GLU A 138 16.99 3.17 5.53
CA GLU A 138 15.68 2.90 6.13
C GLU A 138 14.61 2.80 5.04
N ARG A 139 13.79 1.75 5.08
CA ARG A 139 12.68 1.57 4.16
C ARG A 139 11.33 1.88 4.83
N PRO A 140 10.36 2.42 4.08
CA PRO A 140 9.00 2.51 4.58
C PRO A 140 8.42 1.11 4.81
N VAL A 141 7.66 0.93 5.89
CA VAL A 141 7.02 -0.35 6.25
C VAL A 141 5.52 -0.19 6.23
N ILE A 142 4.81 -1.10 5.55
CA ILE A 142 3.35 -1.16 5.57
C ILE A 142 2.94 -2.18 6.64
N ALA A 143 2.23 -1.72 7.67
CA ALA A 143 1.74 -2.58 8.75
C ALA A 143 0.28 -3.01 8.49
N ALA A 144 -0.56 -2.10 8.02
CA ALA A 144 -1.96 -2.37 7.73
C ALA A 144 -2.51 -1.44 6.66
N VAL A 145 -3.58 -1.87 6.00
CA VAL A 145 -4.33 -1.07 5.02
C VAL A 145 -5.81 -1.21 5.33
N GLN A 146 -6.53 -0.09 5.39
CA GLN A 146 -7.97 -0.06 5.63
C GLN A 146 -8.66 0.93 4.68
N PRO A 147 -9.87 0.61 4.19
CA PRO A 147 -10.60 -0.64 4.40
C PRO A 147 -9.96 -1.85 3.69
N GLN A 148 -10.40 -3.06 4.03
CA GLN A 148 -10.15 -4.28 3.25
C GLN A 148 -11.48 -5.00 3.07
N PRO A 149 -11.90 -5.37 1.84
CA PRO A 149 -11.28 -5.04 0.56
C PRO A 149 -11.41 -3.55 0.19
N LEU A 150 -10.51 -3.06 -0.67
CA LEU A 150 -10.46 -1.68 -1.15
C LEU A 150 -11.55 -1.42 -2.19
N GLY A 151 -12.39 -0.42 -1.98
CA GLY A 151 -13.35 0.09 -2.96
C GLY A 151 -12.79 1.25 -3.78
N VAL A 152 -13.16 1.30 -5.06
CA VAL A 152 -12.88 2.45 -5.92
C VAL A 152 -13.64 3.68 -5.39
N GLY A 153 -12.98 4.83 -5.34
CA GLY A 153 -13.57 6.07 -4.84
C GLY A 153 -13.61 6.17 -3.31
N GLU A 154 -13.14 5.15 -2.58
CA GLU A 154 -13.02 5.19 -1.13
C GLU A 154 -11.72 5.88 -0.70
N ASP A 155 -11.77 6.47 0.50
CA ASP A 155 -10.59 6.97 1.20
C ASP A 155 -9.88 5.80 1.90
N ILE A 156 -8.66 5.50 1.45
CA ILE A 156 -7.84 4.42 1.97
C ILE A 156 -6.80 4.99 2.92
N THR A 157 -6.66 4.34 4.07
CA THR A 157 -5.60 4.56 5.04
C THR A 157 -4.60 3.40 5.00
N ILE A 158 -3.33 3.74 4.83
CA ILE A 158 -2.18 2.85 5.04
C ILE A 158 -1.54 3.24 6.37
N ALA A 159 -1.47 2.31 7.32
CA ALA A 159 -0.74 2.47 8.56
C ALA A 159 0.62 1.77 8.47
N GLY A 160 1.65 2.35 9.07
CA GLY A 160 3.00 1.85 8.94
C GLY A 160 4.04 2.70 9.66
N ASN A 161 5.28 2.64 9.19
CA ASN A 161 6.40 3.41 9.71
C ASN A 161 7.25 3.98 8.58
N SER A 162 8.03 5.01 8.92
CA SER A 162 9.08 5.58 8.06
C SER A 162 8.53 6.17 6.75
N PHE A 163 7.31 6.72 6.80
CA PHE A 163 6.68 7.41 5.67
C PHE A 163 7.13 8.86 5.49
N GLY A 164 7.72 9.46 6.54
CA GLY A 164 8.06 10.88 6.58
C GLY A 164 6.82 11.78 6.63
N GLU A 165 7.00 13.09 6.44
CA GLU A 165 5.91 14.09 6.45
C GLU A 165 5.76 14.80 5.08
N ALA A 166 6.76 14.68 4.22
CA ALA A 166 6.83 15.30 2.90
C ALA A 166 5.97 14.54 1.87
N LYS A 167 4.74 15.01 1.64
CA LYS A 167 3.77 14.39 0.72
C LYS A 167 4.31 14.20 -0.71
N GLU A 168 5.11 15.14 -1.18
CA GLU A 168 5.78 15.15 -2.49
C GLU A 168 6.87 14.07 -2.62
N ALA A 169 7.41 13.58 -1.50
CA ALA A 169 8.38 12.49 -1.45
C ALA A 169 7.73 11.10 -1.47
N VAL A 170 6.43 11.01 -1.17
CA VAL A 170 5.71 9.75 -1.02
C VAL A 170 4.91 9.40 -2.28
N ARG A 171 5.00 8.13 -2.69
CA ARG A 171 4.21 7.55 -3.78
C ARG A 171 3.63 6.23 -3.32
N VAL A 172 2.35 6.00 -3.59
CA VAL A 172 1.69 4.72 -3.38
C VAL A 172 1.62 4.02 -4.74
N ASN A 173 1.97 2.74 -4.84
CA ASN A 173 1.84 1.97 -6.05
C ASN A 173 0.98 0.74 -5.77
N LEU A 174 -0.13 0.59 -6.47
CA LEU A 174 -1.07 -0.51 -6.31
C LEU A 174 -1.38 -1.10 -7.68
N GLY A 175 -1.17 -2.41 -7.85
CA GLY A 175 -1.43 -3.09 -9.12
C GLY A 175 -0.65 -2.50 -10.31
N GLY A 176 0.56 -2.00 -10.06
CA GLY A 176 1.40 -1.33 -11.06
C GLY A 176 1.00 0.11 -11.39
N LYS A 177 -0.01 0.67 -10.73
CA LYS A 177 -0.44 2.07 -10.91
C LYS A 177 -0.02 2.93 -9.74
N GLN A 178 0.57 4.08 -10.06
CA GLN A 178 1.09 5.02 -9.07
C GLN A 178 0.04 6.08 -8.70
N PHE A 179 -0.06 6.37 -7.41
CA PHE A 179 -0.96 7.33 -6.79
C PHE A 179 -0.20 8.31 -5.91
N LYS A 180 -0.72 9.55 -5.88
CA LYS A 180 -0.28 10.58 -4.94
C LYS A 180 -1.14 10.48 -3.68
N PRO A 181 -0.53 10.51 -2.48
CA PRO A 181 -1.29 10.64 -1.25
C PRO A 181 -2.17 11.89 -1.22
N LEU A 182 -3.21 11.84 -0.40
CA LEU A 182 -3.99 12.99 0.09
C LEU A 182 -3.40 13.56 1.38
N ASN A 183 -2.94 12.70 2.29
CA ASN A 183 -2.27 13.12 3.51
C ASN A 183 -1.16 12.13 3.89
N VAL A 184 -0.12 12.61 4.56
CA VAL A 184 1.03 11.80 4.97
C VAL A 184 1.49 12.26 6.35
N SER A 185 1.76 11.31 7.23
CA SER A 185 2.53 11.46 8.46
C SER A 185 3.53 10.31 8.55
N SER A 186 4.44 10.37 9.52
CA SER A 186 5.45 9.33 9.73
C SER A 186 4.88 7.91 9.90
N LYS A 187 3.60 7.80 10.31
CA LYS A 187 2.91 6.54 10.59
C LYS A 187 1.69 6.25 9.72
N GLN A 188 1.23 7.20 8.92
CA GLN A 188 -0.01 7.05 8.16
C GLN A 188 0.07 7.73 6.79
N ILE A 189 -0.46 7.05 5.77
CA ILE A 189 -0.71 7.62 4.44
C ILE A 189 -2.20 7.48 4.16
N GLN A 190 -2.83 8.56 3.73
CA GLN A 190 -4.20 8.54 3.23
C GLN A 190 -4.20 8.84 1.74
N PHE A 191 -4.98 8.12 0.95
CA PHE A 191 -5.16 8.38 -0.47
C PHE A 191 -6.54 7.90 -0.94
N LYS A 192 -7.02 8.44 -2.05
CA LYS A 192 -8.28 8.03 -2.66
C LYS A 192 -8.02 7.07 -3.81
N LEU A 193 -8.70 5.92 -3.83
CA LEU A 193 -8.52 4.95 -4.91
C LEU A 193 -9.23 5.42 -6.19
N PRO A 194 -8.54 5.66 -7.30
CA PRO A 194 -9.23 5.97 -8.55
C PRO A 194 -9.75 4.69 -9.23
N GLY A 195 -10.80 4.83 -10.03
CA GLY A 195 -11.56 3.72 -10.63
C GLY A 195 -10.92 2.92 -11.75
N LYS A 196 -9.60 2.76 -11.73
CA LYS A 196 -8.85 2.06 -12.77
C LYS A 196 -7.99 0.93 -12.19
N ILE A 197 -8.42 0.23 -11.16
CA ILE A 197 -7.66 -0.90 -10.60
C ILE A 197 -8.41 -2.21 -10.85
N ALA A 198 -7.68 -3.23 -11.29
CA ALA A 198 -8.25 -4.55 -11.48
C ALA A 198 -8.69 -5.14 -10.14
N ALA A 199 -9.83 -5.81 -10.13
CA ALA A 199 -10.36 -6.47 -8.95
C ALA A 199 -9.47 -7.65 -8.49
N GLY A 200 -9.68 -8.10 -7.26
CA GLY A 200 -8.99 -9.25 -6.68
C GLY A 200 -7.67 -8.86 -6.01
N SER A 201 -6.76 -9.83 -5.91
CA SER A 201 -5.49 -9.69 -5.21
C SER A 201 -4.54 -8.76 -5.96
N GLN A 202 -4.11 -7.69 -5.31
CA GLN A 202 -3.20 -6.68 -5.87
C GLN A 202 -2.01 -6.47 -4.93
N SER A 203 -0.83 -6.22 -5.51
CA SER A 203 0.37 -5.84 -4.78
C SER A 203 0.37 -4.33 -4.53
N LEU A 204 0.52 -3.93 -3.27
CA LEU A 204 0.66 -2.56 -2.80
C LEU A 204 2.11 -2.33 -2.34
N THR A 205 2.71 -1.23 -2.76
CA THR A 205 3.99 -0.73 -2.24
C THR A 205 3.91 0.76 -1.95
N VAL A 206 4.69 1.22 -0.98
CA VAL A 206 4.89 2.63 -0.69
C VAL A 206 6.35 2.97 -1.00
N SER A 207 6.57 4.05 -1.74
CA SER A 207 7.91 4.58 -1.99
C SER A 207 8.06 5.95 -1.34
N VAL A 208 9.11 6.12 -0.54
CA VAL A 208 9.50 7.40 0.07
C VAL A 208 10.89 7.73 -0.44
N ASN A 209 11.10 8.89 -1.06
CA ASN A 209 12.42 9.30 -1.53
C ASN A 209 13.10 8.23 -2.43
N ALA A 210 12.33 7.63 -3.35
CA ALA A 210 12.74 6.52 -4.23
C ALA A 210 13.13 5.21 -3.52
N VAL A 211 12.89 5.09 -2.21
CA VAL A 211 13.05 3.85 -1.44
C VAL A 211 11.69 3.19 -1.26
N ALA A 212 11.54 1.99 -1.82
CA ALA A 212 10.29 1.23 -1.77
C ALA A 212 10.23 0.28 -0.56
N SER A 213 9.02 0.15 0.00
CA SER A 213 8.65 -0.87 0.98
C SER A 213 8.72 -2.27 0.37
N ALA A 214 8.67 -3.28 1.22
CA ALA A 214 8.26 -4.61 0.78
C ALA A 214 6.83 -4.57 0.20
N PRO A 215 6.48 -5.47 -0.74
CA PRO A 215 5.12 -5.58 -1.24
C PRO A 215 4.17 -6.06 -0.14
N PHE A 216 2.98 -5.45 -0.10
CA PHE A 216 1.89 -5.79 0.79
C PHE A 216 0.69 -6.23 -0.05
N ASN A 217 0.10 -7.39 0.24
CA ASN A 217 -1.04 -7.88 -0.53
C ASN A 217 -2.34 -7.25 -0.04
N VAL A 218 -3.15 -6.75 -0.96
CA VAL A 218 -4.48 -6.19 -0.68
C VAL A 218 -5.52 -6.79 -1.62
N GLN A 219 -6.77 -6.86 -1.17
CA GLN A 219 -7.90 -7.18 -2.05
C GLN A 219 -8.57 -5.90 -2.55
N VAL A 220 -8.91 -5.86 -3.84
CA VAL A 220 -9.69 -4.77 -4.46
C VAL A 220 -11.07 -5.31 -4.86
N ARG A 221 -12.13 -4.60 -4.48
CA ARG A 221 -13.51 -4.98 -4.79
C ARG A 221 -13.74 -4.97 -6.30
N ALA A 222 -14.55 -5.93 -6.77
CA ALA A 222 -15.06 -5.91 -8.13
C ALA A 222 -16.10 -4.79 -8.28
N THR A 223 -16.08 -4.11 -9.42
CA THR A 223 -17.22 -3.28 -9.84
C THR A 223 -18.36 -4.22 -10.24
N PRO A 224 -19.60 -3.99 -9.79
CA PRO A 224 -20.72 -4.86 -10.17
C PRO A 224 -20.92 -4.79 -11.68
N LYS A 225 -21.06 -5.94 -12.31
CA LYS A 225 -21.32 -6.09 -13.73
C LYS A 225 -22.57 -6.91 -13.92
N ILE A 226 -23.48 -6.42 -14.74
CA ILE A 226 -24.70 -7.13 -15.10
C ILE A 226 -24.48 -7.75 -16.48
N THR A 227 -24.72 -9.05 -16.59
CA THR A 227 -24.53 -9.82 -17.83
C THR A 227 -25.85 -10.24 -18.46
N ASN A 228 -26.89 -10.41 -17.65
CA ASN A 228 -28.22 -10.75 -18.15
C ASN A 228 -29.33 -10.25 -17.21
N ILE A 229 -30.52 -10.09 -17.77
CA ILE A 229 -31.78 -9.98 -17.04
C ILE A 229 -32.75 -11.02 -17.63
N ASP A 230 -33.51 -11.70 -16.78
CA ASP A 230 -34.45 -12.76 -17.19
C ASP A 230 -35.71 -12.25 -17.90
N MET A 231 -36.04 -10.96 -17.75
CA MET A 231 -37.18 -10.30 -18.38
C MET A 231 -36.72 -9.08 -19.18
N LEU A 232 -37.32 -8.85 -20.35
CA LEU A 232 -37.18 -7.63 -21.15
C LEU A 232 -38.28 -6.61 -20.84
N SER A 233 -39.44 -7.10 -20.40
CA SER A 233 -40.57 -6.28 -19.96
C SER A 233 -41.35 -6.97 -18.84
N SER A 234 -41.81 -6.20 -17.85
CA SER A 234 -42.77 -6.68 -16.85
C SER A 234 -43.48 -5.52 -16.14
N PRO A 235 -44.63 -5.78 -15.49
CA PRO A 235 -45.31 -4.77 -14.70
C PRO A 235 -44.55 -4.45 -13.39
N PRO A 236 -44.86 -3.31 -12.75
CA PRO A 236 -44.42 -3.02 -11.39
C PRO A 236 -44.72 -4.17 -10.42
N GLN A 237 -43.90 -4.32 -9.38
CA GLN A 237 -43.96 -5.38 -8.36
C GLN A 237 -43.71 -6.80 -8.88
N HIS A 238 -43.48 -7.00 -10.17
CA HIS A 238 -43.08 -8.30 -10.71
C HIS A 238 -41.61 -8.60 -10.33
N PRO A 239 -41.28 -9.84 -9.90
CA PRO A 239 -39.90 -10.23 -9.64
C PRO A 239 -39.12 -10.39 -10.95
N VAL A 240 -37.88 -9.88 -10.95
CA VAL A 240 -36.91 -10.06 -12.03
C VAL A 240 -35.56 -10.47 -11.46
N ILE A 241 -34.82 -11.25 -12.24
CA ILE A 241 -33.51 -11.80 -11.88
C ILE A 241 -32.44 -11.17 -12.76
N LEU A 242 -31.54 -10.43 -12.11
CA LEU A 242 -30.32 -9.92 -12.70
C LEU A 242 -29.21 -10.95 -12.49
N SER A 243 -28.56 -11.35 -13.57
CA SER A 243 -27.36 -12.20 -13.51
C SER A 243 -26.13 -11.36 -13.82
N GLY A 244 -25.02 -11.67 -13.15
CA GLY A 244 -23.83 -10.84 -13.25
C GLY A 244 -22.67 -11.32 -12.39
N SER A 245 -21.86 -10.36 -11.96
CA SER A 245 -20.72 -10.57 -11.07
C SER A 245 -20.44 -9.33 -10.24
N GLY A 246 -19.73 -9.49 -9.12
CA GLY A 246 -19.34 -8.36 -8.27
C GLY A 246 -20.46 -7.81 -7.40
N PHE A 247 -21.56 -8.55 -7.26
CA PHE A 247 -22.63 -8.25 -6.31
C PHE A 247 -22.23 -8.70 -4.89
N SER A 248 -22.86 -8.13 -3.87
CA SER A 248 -22.75 -8.63 -2.50
C SER A 248 -23.79 -9.71 -2.24
N ALA A 249 -23.46 -10.71 -1.42
CA ALA A 249 -24.45 -11.66 -0.90
C ALA A 249 -25.40 -11.00 0.12
N ASN A 250 -25.02 -9.85 0.69
CA ASN A 250 -25.89 -9.07 1.56
C ASN A 250 -26.73 -8.11 0.71
N ALA A 251 -28.05 -8.32 0.68
CA ALA A 251 -28.98 -7.49 -0.08
C ALA A 251 -28.89 -5.99 0.26
N ALA A 252 -28.59 -5.64 1.52
CA ALA A 252 -28.50 -4.25 1.96
C ALA A 252 -27.28 -3.49 1.41
N GLU A 253 -26.26 -4.21 0.91
CA GLU A 253 -25.05 -3.65 0.31
C GLU A 253 -25.19 -3.44 -1.20
N ASN A 254 -26.30 -3.90 -1.78
CA ASN A 254 -26.66 -3.72 -3.17
C ASN A 254 -27.79 -2.69 -3.29
N GLU A 255 -27.85 -2.02 -4.43
CA GLU A 255 -28.93 -1.15 -4.84
C GLU A 255 -29.21 -1.38 -6.31
N VAL A 256 -30.47 -1.67 -6.66
CA VAL A 256 -30.93 -1.77 -8.05
C VAL A 256 -31.84 -0.58 -8.34
N LYS A 257 -31.62 0.08 -9.49
CA LYS A 257 -32.44 1.20 -9.95
C LYS A 257 -32.93 0.97 -11.38
N PHE A 258 -34.19 1.31 -11.61
CA PHE A 258 -34.84 1.40 -12.91
C PHE A 258 -35.12 2.88 -13.17
N GLY A 259 -34.26 3.53 -13.95
CA GLY A 259 -34.24 4.99 -14.04
C GLY A 259 -33.88 5.59 -12.69
N ASP A 260 -34.77 6.46 -12.20
CA ASP A 260 -34.63 7.11 -10.90
C ASP A 260 -35.30 6.32 -9.76
N TYR A 261 -35.99 5.22 -10.07
CA TYR A 261 -36.76 4.45 -9.10
C TYR A 261 -35.93 3.30 -8.52
N LYS A 262 -35.85 3.24 -7.18
CA LYS A 262 -35.15 2.18 -6.45
C LYS A 262 -36.02 0.93 -6.37
N ALA A 263 -35.45 -0.21 -6.74
CA ALA A 263 -36.10 -1.51 -6.63
C ALA A 263 -35.88 -2.13 -5.24
N GLN A 264 -36.86 -2.91 -4.80
CA GLN A 264 -36.73 -3.73 -3.61
C GLN A 264 -35.97 -5.02 -3.96
N ILE A 265 -34.86 -5.26 -3.27
CA ILE A 265 -34.09 -6.50 -3.44
C ILE A 265 -34.69 -7.58 -2.54
N VAL A 266 -35.03 -8.71 -3.13
CA VAL A 266 -35.60 -9.89 -2.45
C VAL A 266 -34.48 -10.82 -1.98
N SER A 267 -33.50 -11.07 -2.85
CA SER A 267 -32.33 -11.89 -2.53
C SER A 267 -31.13 -11.47 -3.38
N ALA A 268 -29.94 -11.73 -2.88
CA ALA A 268 -28.70 -11.44 -3.59
C ALA A 268 -27.65 -12.53 -3.34
N SER A 269 -26.87 -12.81 -4.36
CA SER A 269 -25.66 -13.63 -4.34
C SER A 269 -24.57 -12.90 -5.13
N PRO A 270 -23.31 -13.33 -5.07
CA PRO A 270 -22.22 -12.69 -5.82
C PRO A 270 -22.42 -12.64 -7.35
N SER A 271 -23.33 -13.46 -7.89
CA SER A 271 -23.61 -13.56 -9.32
C SER A 271 -25.08 -13.37 -9.71
N SER A 272 -25.98 -13.13 -8.76
CA SER A 272 -27.41 -12.94 -9.05
C SER A 272 -28.10 -12.02 -8.04
N ILE A 273 -29.00 -11.17 -8.51
CA ILE A 273 -29.89 -10.37 -7.67
C ILE A 273 -31.32 -10.61 -8.14
N THR A 274 -32.20 -11.04 -7.23
CA THR A 274 -33.65 -11.01 -7.46
C THR A 274 -34.21 -9.73 -6.85
N CYS A 275 -34.90 -8.93 -7.65
CA CYS A 275 -35.53 -7.70 -7.20
C CYS A 275 -36.92 -7.54 -7.80
N LEU A 276 -37.75 -6.68 -7.18
CA LEU A 276 -39.07 -6.34 -7.70
C LEU A 276 -38.94 -5.08 -8.57
N VAL A 277 -39.60 -5.08 -9.73
CA VAL A 277 -39.72 -3.86 -10.53
C VAL A 277 -40.37 -2.76 -9.66
N PRO A 278 -39.75 -1.56 -9.55
CA PRO A 278 -40.26 -0.51 -8.69
C PRO A 278 -41.69 -0.11 -9.06
N ASP A 279 -42.44 0.39 -8.08
CA ASP A 279 -43.69 1.09 -8.36
C ASP A 279 -43.38 2.42 -9.07
N MET A 280 -43.73 2.50 -10.36
CA MET A 280 -43.42 3.64 -11.23
C MET A 280 -44.45 3.77 -12.36
N PRO A 281 -44.61 4.97 -12.96
CA PRO A 281 -45.54 5.16 -14.09
C PRO A 281 -45.19 4.28 -15.29
N PHE A 282 -46.22 3.68 -15.90
CA PHE A 282 -46.12 2.79 -17.06
C PHE A 282 -47.26 3.08 -18.07
N PRO A 283 -47.10 2.77 -19.38
CA PRO A 283 -45.95 2.14 -20.00
C PRO A 283 -44.74 3.09 -20.12
N LYS A 284 -43.53 2.53 -19.95
CA LYS A 284 -42.26 3.26 -20.09
C LYS A 284 -41.25 2.36 -20.79
N TRP A 285 -40.70 2.83 -21.91
CA TRP A 285 -39.73 2.08 -22.71
C TRP A 285 -38.31 2.57 -22.45
N HIS A 286 -37.36 1.67 -22.60
CA HIS A 286 -35.92 1.93 -22.45
C HIS A 286 -35.55 2.59 -21.10
N VAL A 287 -36.11 2.08 -20.01
CA VAL A 287 -35.76 2.55 -18.66
C VAL A 287 -34.35 2.05 -18.33
N PRO A 288 -33.38 2.94 -18.03
CA PRO A 288 -32.01 2.50 -17.79
C PRO A 288 -31.92 1.74 -16.47
N LEU A 289 -31.30 0.57 -16.49
CA LEU A 289 -31.12 -0.28 -15.33
C LEU A 289 -29.68 -0.19 -14.83
N LYS A 290 -29.51 0.04 -13.52
CA LYS A 290 -28.19 0.08 -12.87
C LYS A 290 -28.20 -0.72 -11.58
N VAL A 291 -27.09 -1.40 -11.32
CA VAL A 291 -26.79 -2.03 -10.03
C VAL A 291 -25.63 -1.27 -9.40
N SER A 292 -25.76 -0.90 -8.13
CA SER A 292 -24.66 -0.40 -7.34
C SER A 292 -24.39 -1.33 -6.16
N THR A 293 -23.14 -1.66 -5.92
CA THR A 293 -22.71 -2.54 -4.84
C THR A 293 -21.56 -1.85 -4.11
N HIS A 294 -21.69 -1.65 -2.79
CA HIS A 294 -20.72 -0.89 -1.99
C HIS A 294 -20.36 0.50 -2.59
N GLY A 295 -21.34 1.19 -3.17
CA GLY A 295 -21.14 2.50 -3.80
C GLY A 295 -20.48 2.47 -5.20
N LEU A 296 -20.12 1.29 -5.72
CA LEU A 296 -19.66 1.12 -7.11
C LEU A 296 -20.85 0.83 -8.02
N THR A 297 -21.01 1.57 -9.11
CA THR A 297 -22.13 1.40 -10.05
C THR A 297 -21.69 0.65 -11.31
N SER A 298 -22.55 -0.22 -11.81
CA SER A 298 -22.38 -0.95 -13.07
C SER A 298 -22.24 0.03 -14.24
N ALA A 299 -21.34 -0.31 -15.18
CA ALA A 299 -21.03 0.55 -16.33
C ALA A 299 -21.86 0.21 -17.57
N GLU A 300 -22.44 -0.99 -17.60
CA GLU A 300 -23.20 -1.53 -18.71
C GLU A 300 -24.47 -0.72 -18.96
N LYS A 301 -24.78 -0.49 -20.23
CA LYS A 301 -25.99 0.25 -20.64
C LYS A 301 -27.12 -0.75 -20.85
N ILE A 302 -27.87 -0.97 -19.79
CA ILE A 302 -29.00 -1.91 -19.79
C ILE A 302 -30.29 -1.12 -19.77
N PHE A 303 -31.25 -1.60 -20.54
CA PHE A 303 -32.56 -1.00 -20.64
C PHE A 303 -33.63 -2.05 -20.37
N PHE A 304 -34.69 -1.62 -19.68
CA PHE A 304 -35.83 -2.45 -19.32
C PHE A 304 -37.12 -1.73 -19.73
N ASN A 305 -38.12 -2.47 -20.20
CA ASN A 305 -39.44 -1.91 -20.48
C ASN A 305 -40.36 -2.19 -19.29
N VAL A 306 -41.11 -1.17 -18.86
CA VAL A 306 -42.10 -1.32 -17.79
C VAL A 306 -43.47 -1.17 -18.42
N ASP A 307 -44.21 -2.26 -18.55
CA ASP A 307 -45.57 -2.30 -19.08
C ASP A 307 -46.34 -3.49 -18.47
N MET A 308 -47.61 -3.69 -18.85
CA MET A 308 -48.42 -4.79 -18.31
C MET A 308 -48.08 -6.16 -18.91
N ARG A 309 -47.19 -6.22 -19.92
CA ARG A 309 -46.84 -7.44 -20.63
C ARG A 309 -45.54 -8.00 -20.08
N ILE A 310 -45.58 -9.25 -19.65
CA ILE A 310 -44.37 -9.98 -19.28
C ILE A 310 -43.73 -10.49 -20.58
N ILE A 311 -42.49 -10.08 -20.83
CA ILE A 311 -41.69 -10.53 -21.96
C ILE A 311 -40.40 -11.12 -21.38
N PRO A 312 -40.26 -12.46 -21.35
CA PRO A 312 -39.02 -13.10 -20.95
C PRO A 312 -37.87 -12.74 -21.89
N ASN A 313 -36.66 -12.74 -21.34
CA ASN A 313 -35.44 -12.66 -22.12
C ASN A 313 -34.98 -14.06 -22.50
N GLU A 314 -35.19 -14.45 -23.76
CA GLU A 314 -34.81 -15.76 -24.31
C GLU A 314 -33.32 -15.84 -24.69
N GLY A 315 -32.45 -15.32 -23.83
CA GLY A 315 -31.00 -15.38 -24.01
C GLY A 315 -30.41 -14.26 -24.88
N ILE A 316 -31.13 -13.16 -25.08
CA ILE A 316 -30.57 -11.96 -25.72
C ILE A 316 -29.55 -11.36 -24.75
N PRO A 317 -28.26 -11.34 -25.12
CA PRO A 317 -27.23 -10.75 -24.27
C PRO A 317 -27.41 -9.24 -24.23
N ILE A 318 -27.08 -8.67 -23.07
CA ILE A 318 -27.02 -7.23 -22.90
C ILE A 318 -25.93 -6.67 -23.83
N PRO A 319 -26.19 -5.59 -24.60
CA PRO A 319 -25.17 -4.95 -25.42
C PRO A 319 -24.02 -4.45 -24.53
N ASN A 320 -22.78 -4.80 -24.89
CA ASN A 320 -21.56 -4.32 -24.20
C ASN A 320 -21.43 -2.79 -24.26
#